data_AF-A0A2E4UYR3-F1
#
_entry.id   AF-A0A2E4UYR3-F1
#
_cell.length_a   1.000
_cell.length_b   1.000
_cell.length_c   1.000
_cell.angle_alpha   90.00
_cell.angle_beta   90.00
_cell.angle_gamma   90.00
#
_symmetry.space_group_name_H-M   'P 1'
#
loop_
_entity.id
_entity.type
_entity.pdbx_description
1 polymer ?
#
loop_
_entity_poly.entity_id
_entity_poly.type
_entity_poly.pdbx_seq_one_letter_code
_entity_poly.pdbx_strand_id
1 'polypeptide(L)' 'MSEPALLTEMDGAVRILTLNDAPMNRMSLDFMDALEAEVKAIAADNSIRSVVLTSAGEQNFSVGMNLKQLPEGVERMG' A
#
# COMPACT_ATOMS: atom_id res chain seq x y z
N MET A 1 -14.56 9.79 8.16
CA MET A 1 -13.95 8.56 7.63
C MET A 1 -12.47 8.82 7.56
N SER A 2 -11.64 7.88 8.02
CA SER A 2 -10.19 7.97 7.86
C SER A 2 -9.83 7.87 6.37
N GLU A 3 -8.73 8.51 5.98
CA GLU A 3 -8.17 8.34 4.64
C GLU A 3 -7.68 6.89 4.45
N PRO A 4 -7.69 6.37 3.20
CA PRO A 4 -7.18 5.03 2.92
C PRO A 4 -5.67 4.94 3.16
N ALA A 5 -5.20 3.78 3.62
CA ALA A 5 -3.77 3.53 3.89
C ALA A 5 -2.91 3.43 2.61
N LEU A 6 -3.56 3.14 1.47
CA LEU A 6 -2.95 3.12 0.14
C LEU A 6 -3.78 4.01 -0.78
N LEU A 7 -3.15 5.02 -1.39
CA LEU A 7 -3.76 5.83 -2.44
C LEU A 7 -3.41 5.23 -3.81
N THR A 8 -4.34 5.34 -4.75
CA THR A 8 -4.20 4.82 -6.11
C THR A 8 -4.49 5.90 -7.14
N GLU A 9 -3.63 6.04 -8.13
CA GLU A 9 -3.79 6.94 -9.27
C GLU A 9 -3.45 6.20 -10.57
N MET A 10 -4.02 6.64 -11.69
CA MET A 10 -3.67 6.15 -13.02
C MET A 10 -3.11 7.31 -13.85
N ASP A 11 -1.90 7.12 -14.39
CA ASP A 11 -1.29 8.02 -15.38
C ASP A 11 -1.04 7.24 -16.68
N GLY A 12 -1.95 7.39 -17.63
CA GLY A 12 -1.94 6.61 -18.87
C GLY A 12 -2.05 5.11 -18.60
N ALA A 13 -0.98 4.37 -18.89
CA ALA A 13 -0.88 2.92 -18.64
C ALA A 13 -0.09 2.58 -17.35
N VAL A 14 0.19 3.57 -16.51
CA VAL A 14 0.96 3.43 -15.28
C VAL A 14 0.02 3.53 -14.07
N ARG A 15 0.02 2.50 -13.22
CA ARG A 15 -0.68 2.54 -11.93
C ARG A 15 0.26 3.10 -10.86
N ILE A 16 -0.12 4.16 -10.18
CA ILE A 16 0.68 4.78 -9.12
C ILE A 16 0.04 4.44 -7.77
N LEU A 17 0.83 3.82 -6.91
CA LEU A 17 0.47 3.36 -5.58
C LEU A 17 1.26 4.18 -4.56
N THR A 18 0.57 4.88 -3.66
CA THR A 18 1.20 5.76 -2.66
C THR A 18 0.88 5.28 -1.25
N LEU A 19 1.93 4.94 -0.49
CA LEU A 19 1.83 4.67 0.95
C LEU A 19 1.35 5.94 1.66
N ASN A 20 0.24 5.89 2.38
CA ASN A 20 -0.40 7.07 2.99
C ASN A 20 -0.37 7.03 4.52
N ASP A 21 0.83 6.93 5.11
CA ASP A 21 1.04 6.99 6.56
C ASP A 21 2.29 7.83 6.90
N ALA A 22 2.42 8.99 6.25
CA ALA A 22 3.53 9.90 6.46
C ALA A 22 3.65 10.33 7.94
N PRO A 23 4.86 10.58 8.46
CA PRO A 23 6.14 10.65 7.74
C PRO A 23 6.90 9.32 7.65
N MET A 24 6.41 8.25 8.29
CA MET A 24 7.13 6.98 8.40
C MET A 24 6.66 5.94 7.39
N ASN A 25 5.43 6.07 6.88
CA ASN A 25 4.82 5.21 5.88
C ASN A 25 4.92 3.73 6.30
N ARG A 26 4.39 3.43 7.50
CA ARG A 26 4.45 2.06 8.05
C ARG A 26 3.53 1.15 7.23
N MET A 27 3.97 -0.07 7.01
CA MET A 27 3.13 -1.12 6.44
C MET A 27 2.25 -1.70 7.55
N SER A 28 1.10 -1.05 7.78
CA SER A 28 0.05 -1.53 8.68
C SER A 28 -0.69 -2.73 8.07
N LEU A 29 -1.49 -3.44 8.87
CA LEU A 29 -2.34 -4.51 8.35
C LEU A 29 -3.32 -3.98 7.29
N ASP A 30 -3.96 -2.83 7.53
CA ASP A 30 -4.85 -2.19 6.56
C ASP A 30 -4.15 -1.84 5.24
N PHE A 31 -2.87 -1.42 5.30
CA PHE A 31 -2.06 -1.20 4.10
C PHE A 31 -1.81 -2.51 3.35
N MET A 32 -1.47 -3.59 4.06
CA MET A 32 -1.23 -4.89 3.45
C MET A 32 -2.49 -5.44 2.78
N ASP A 33 -3.65 -5.33 3.45
CA ASP A 33 -4.95 -5.73 2.91
C ASP A 33 -5.28 -4.94 1.63
N ALA A 34 -5.07 -3.61 1.65
CA ALA A 34 -5.29 -2.75 0.49
C ALA A 34 -4.33 -3.05 -0.67
N LEU A 35 -3.04 -3.28 -0.37
CA LEU A 35 -2.03 -3.62 -1.37
C LEU A 35 -2.32 -4.97 -2.02
N GLU A 36 -2.75 -5.98 -1.25
CA GLU A 36 -3.12 -7.29 -1.80
C GLU A 36 -4.32 -7.18 -2.77
N ALA A 37 -5.34 -6.42 -2.38
CA ALA A 37 -6.51 -6.17 -3.22
C ALA A 37 -6.11 -5.46 -4.53
N GLU A 38 -5.24 -4.45 -4.43
CA GLU A 38 -4.79 -3.66 -5.58
C GLU A 38 -3.88 -4.46 -6.51
N VAL A 39 -2.99 -5.31 -5.99
CA VAL A 39 -2.17 -6.23 -6.81
C VAL A 39 -3.05 -7.19 -7.61
N LYS A 40 -4.11 -7.73 -7.01
CA LYS A 40 -5.09 -8.57 -7.73
C LYS A 40 -5.82 -7.79 -8.82
N ALA A 41 -6.23 -6.56 -8.54
CA ALA A 41 -6.88 -5.68 -9.52
C ALA A 41 -5.94 -5.36 -10.70
N ILE A 42 -4.69 -5.01 -10.41
CA ILE A 42 -3.66 -4.75 -11.42
C ILE A 42 -3.41 -5.98 -12.29
N ALA A 43 -3.29 -7.17 -11.69
CA ALA A 43 -3.05 -8.40 -12.42
C ALA A 43 -4.20 -8.78 -13.38
N ALA A 44 -5.42 -8.35 -13.07
CA ALA A 44 -6.60 -8.60 -13.91
C ALA A 44 -6.78 -7.59 -15.05
N ASP A 45 -6.03 -6.48 -15.05
CA ASP A 45 -6.21 -5.37 -15.98
C ASP A 45 -5.03 -5.25 -16.97
N ASN A 46 -5.26 -5.73 -18.20
CA ASN A 46 -4.27 -5.69 -19.28
C ASN A 46 -3.97 -4.28 -19.81
N SER A 47 -4.72 -3.25 -19.40
CA SER A 47 -4.42 -1.86 -19.77
C SER A 47 -3.25 -1.28 -18.94
N ILE A 48 -2.98 -1.86 -17.77
CA ILE A 48 -1.87 -1.47 -16.91
C ILE A 48 -0.59 -2.14 -17.41
N ARG A 49 0.43 -1.34 -17.69
CA ARG A 49 1.70 -1.76 -18.28
C ARG A 49 2.88 -1.60 -17.34
N SER A 50 2.75 -0.76 -16.32
CA SER A 50 3.74 -0.58 -15.25
C SER A 50 3.07 -0.10 -13.97
N VAL A 51 3.77 -0.29 -12.86
CA VAL A 51 3.35 0.15 -11.53
C VAL A 51 4.47 0.97 -10.91
N VAL A 52 4.13 2.15 -10.38
CA VAL A 52 5.01 2.94 -9.51
C VAL A 52 4.52 2.77 -8.09
N LEU A 53 5.42 2.40 -7.18
CA LEU A 53 5.16 2.39 -5.74
C LEU A 53 5.97 3.54 -5.12
N THR A 54 5.29 4.44 -4.42
CA THR A 54 5.87 5.65 -3.82
C THR A 54 5.27 5.93 -2.44
N SER A 55 5.72 7.00 -1.79
CA SER A 55 5.32 7.37 -0.44
C SER A 55 4.70 8.76 -0.35
N ALA A 56 3.76 8.94 0.56
CA ALA A 56 3.30 10.27 0.95
C ALA A 56 4.42 10.99 1.71
N GLY A 57 4.65 12.26 1.34
CA GLY A 57 5.72 13.07 1.88
C GLY A 57 7.12 12.68 1.37
N GLU A 58 8.12 13.46 1.78
CA GLU A 58 9.47 13.41 1.20
C GLU A 58 10.52 12.80 2.14
N GLN A 59 10.16 12.50 3.39
CA GLN A 59 11.14 12.09 4.42
C GLN A 59 11.51 10.62 4.35
N ASN A 60 10.53 9.72 4.29
CA ASN A 60 10.77 8.28 4.26
C ASN A 60 9.84 7.63 3.24
N PHE A 61 10.39 6.71 2.44
CA PHE A 61 9.59 5.82 1.61
C PHE A 61 8.71 4.90 2.47
N SER A 62 9.34 4.11 3.34
CA SER A 62 8.68 3.27 4.35
C SER A 62 9.68 2.84 5.42
N VAL A 63 9.22 2.75 6.67
CA VAL A 63 9.99 2.15 7.77
C VAL A 63 9.70 0.67 8.00
N GLY A 64 8.96 0.02 7.09
CA GLY A 64 8.64 -1.39 7.22
C GLY A 64 7.35 -1.66 7.98
N MET A 65 7.20 -2.92 8.41
CA MET A 65 6.02 -3.41 9.12
C MET A 65 5.77 -2.63 10.42
N ASN A 66 4.50 -2.34 10.70
CA ASN A 66 4.12 -1.85 12.01
C ASN A 66 4.25 -2.97 13.05
N LEU A 67 5.41 -3.06 13.72
CA LEU A 67 5.71 -4.12 14.70
C LEU A 67 4.71 -4.18 15.87
N LYS A 68 3.99 -3.08 16.15
CA LYS A 68 2.92 -3.09 17.17
C LYS A 68 1.71 -3.95 16.76
N GLN A 69 1.51 -4.17 15.46
CA GLN A 69 0.46 -5.01 14.90
C GLN A 69 0.94 -6.43 14.59
N LEU A 70 2.20 -6.77 14.88
CA LEU A 70 2.73 -8.11 14.63
C LEU A 70 1.94 -9.21 15.37
N PRO A 71 1.56 -9.06 16.66
CA PRO A 71 0.77 -10.09 17.35
C PRO A 71 -0.57 -10.35 16.66
N GLU A 72 -1.29 -9.29 16.29
CA GLU A 72 -2.56 -9.37 15.55
C GLU A 72 -2.39 -10.05 14.19
N GLY A 73 -1.32 -9.70 13.46
CA GLY A 73 -1.01 -10.32 12.17
C GLY A 73 -0.71 -11.82 12.29
N VAL A 74 -0.02 -12.25 13.34
CA VAL A 74 0.24 -13.68 13.60
C VAL A 74 -1.05 -14.42 13.89
N GLU A 75 -1.94 -13.86 14.73
CA GLU A 75 -3.24 -14.47 15.03
C GLU A 75 -4.13 -14.64 13.78
N ARG A 76 -4.09 -13.70 12.84
CA ARG A 76 -4.85 -13.79 11.57
C ARG A 76 -4.39 -14.93 10.65
N MET A 77 -3.14 -15.38 10.77
CA MET A 77 -2.56 -16.39 9.88
C MET A 77 -2.80 -17.84 10.33
N GLY A 78 -3.22 -18.06 11.58
CA GLY A 78 -3.43 -19.39 12.17
C GLY A 78 -2.21 -19.91 12.91
#